data_AF-A0A328S5Y4-F1
#
_entry.id   AF-A0A328S5Y4-F1
#
_cell.length_a   1.000
_cell.length_b   1.000
_cell.length_c   1.000
_cell.angle_alpha   90.00
_cell.angle_beta   90.00
_cell.angle_gamma   90.00
#
_symmetry.space_group_name_H-M   'P 1'
#
loop_
_entity.id
_entity.type
_entity.pdbx_description
1 polymer ?
#
loop_
_entity_poly.entity_id
_entity_poly.type
_entity_poly.pdbx_seq_one_letter_code
_entity_poly.pdbx_strand_id
1 'polypeptide(L)'
;MKCDDRRGVKLYLLGILVNIFEFFLPGFVCGTLLGRWDIFPMAGGLLLFCVDILAFAGLAFILMGILRKFDLSNKWLVIIAVVMSLAGTFLRGTDFGMPILNLFFANFIGSAGGFSAFPLFNWFIFPIGGLIWGQYFIRAKDKRQFFRFWPLYIIVAFVYFIVSSQILGSGVFSDDVHLYYFMTTLDALFCIVYTHGNIGLCYYLAEYLPDTILKVFSTLSSNINSIYIAQ
;
A
#
# COMPACT_ATOMS: atom_id res chain seq x y z
N MET A 1 9.20 -18.00 -5.01
CA MET A 1 7.80 -17.52 -5.11
C MET A 1 7.32 -17.75 -6.55
N LYS A 2 6.43 -18.72 -6.82
CA LYS A 2 5.75 -18.81 -8.13
C LYS A 2 4.63 -17.76 -8.12
N CYS A 3 4.75 -16.69 -8.92
CA CYS A 3 3.60 -15.83 -9.19
C CYS A 3 2.68 -16.60 -10.13
N ASP A 4 1.54 -17.05 -9.61
CA ASP A 4 0.47 -17.60 -10.44
C ASP A 4 -0.48 -16.45 -10.77
N ASP A 5 -0.61 -16.13 -12.05
CA ASP A 5 -1.52 -15.07 -12.54
C ASP A 5 -2.95 -15.30 -12.01
N ARG A 6 -3.35 -16.56 -11.76
CA ARG A 6 -4.65 -16.93 -11.17
C ARG A 6 -4.79 -16.47 -9.72
N ARG A 7 -3.70 -16.42 -8.96
CA ARG A 7 -3.70 -15.92 -7.58
C ARG A 7 -3.92 -14.40 -7.55
N GLY A 8 -3.31 -13.67 -8.48
CA GLY A 8 -3.49 -12.22 -8.59
C GLY A 8 -4.94 -11.85 -8.90
N VAL A 9 -5.55 -12.53 -9.87
CA VAL A 9 -6.98 -12.35 -10.20
C VAL A 9 -7.88 -12.68 -9.01
N LYS A 10 -7.61 -13.79 -8.30
CA LYS A 10 -8.39 -14.16 -7.11
C LYS A 10 -8.32 -13.10 -6.01
N LEU A 11 -7.13 -12.53 -5.76
CA LEU A 11 -6.95 -11.46 -4.77
C LEU A 11 -7.67 -10.17 -5.19
N TYR A 12 -7.60 -9.82 -6.48
CA TYR A 12 -8.29 -8.65 -7.01
C TYR A 12 -9.82 -8.75 -6.82
N LEU A 13 -10.40 -9.90 -7.18
CA LEU A 13 -11.82 -10.16 -6.99
C LEU A 13 -12.21 -10.21 -5.50
N LEU A 14 -11.32 -10.71 -4.64
CA LEU A 14 -11.54 -10.72 -3.20
C LEU A 14 -11.54 -9.32 -2.62
N GLY A 15 -10.68 -8.39 -3.09
CA GLY A 15 -10.72 -6.99 -2.67
C GLY A 15 -12.04 -6.32 -3.02
N ILE A 16 -12.55 -6.53 -4.24
CA ILE A 16 -13.89 -6.06 -4.63
C ILE A 16 -14.97 -6.64 -3.71
N LEU A 17 -14.86 -7.92 -3.33
CA LEU A 17 -15.80 -8.54 -2.41
C LEU A 17 -15.72 -7.95 -0.99
N VAL A 18 -14.52 -7.66 -0.49
CA VAL A 18 -14.32 -7.03 0.82
C VAL A 18 -14.93 -5.62 0.83
N ASN A 19 -14.78 -4.85 -0.24
CA ASN A 19 -15.40 -3.52 -0.36
C ASN A 19 -16.95 -3.56 -0.23
N ILE A 20 -17.59 -4.68 -0.58
CA ILE A 20 -19.04 -4.84 -0.36
C ILE A 20 -19.35 -4.76 1.14
N PHE A 21 -18.54 -5.39 1.98
CA PHE A 21 -18.75 -5.45 3.42
C PHE A 21 -18.17 -4.24 4.17
N GLU A 22 -17.05 -3.68 3.70
CA GLU A 22 -16.43 -2.49 4.31
C GLU A 22 -17.16 -1.19 3.96
N PHE A 23 -17.55 -1.00 2.70
CA PHE A 23 -18.07 0.29 2.23
C PHE A 23 -19.55 0.22 1.88
N PHE A 24 -19.94 -0.76 1.05
CA PHE A 24 -21.29 -0.77 0.48
C PHE A 24 -22.38 -1.08 1.52
N LEU A 25 -22.24 -2.21 2.22
CA LEU A 25 -23.25 -2.66 3.17
C LEU A 25 -23.42 -1.67 4.35
N PRO A 26 -22.35 -1.18 5.01
CA PRO A 26 -22.49 -0.23 6.10
C PRO A 26 -23.11 1.09 5.64
N GLY A 27 -22.67 1.62 4.50
CA GLY A 27 -23.24 2.86 3.95
C GLY A 27 -24.71 2.70 3.56
N PHE A 28 -25.09 1.56 2.96
CA PHE A 28 -26.47 1.27 2.58
C PHE A 28 -27.37 1.14 3.81
N VAL A 29 -26.90 0.45 4.85
CA VAL A 29 -27.61 0.33 6.13
C VAL A 29 -27.77 1.71 6.80
N CYS A 30 -26.72 2.54 6.83
CA CYS A 30 -26.82 3.91 7.34
C CYS A 30 -27.80 4.77 6.55
N GLY A 31 -27.77 4.71 5.22
CA GLY A 31 -28.69 5.44 4.35
C GLY A 31 -30.14 5.03 4.58
N THR A 32 -30.40 3.72 4.61
CA THR A 32 -31.76 3.17 4.77
C THR A 32 -32.32 3.33 6.19
N LEU A 33 -31.54 3.06 7.24
CA LEU A 33 -32.01 3.10 8.62
C LEU A 33 -31.98 4.49 9.24
N LEU A 34 -30.96 5.30 8.92
CA LEU A 34 -30.74 6.61 9.57
C LEU A 34 -31.08 7.79 8.65
N GLY A 35 -31.47 7.53 7.39
CA GLY A 35 -31.71 8.58 6.39
C GLY A 35 -30.43 9.32 5.97
N ARG A 36 -29.25 8.80 6.36
CA ARG A 36 -27.95 9.46 6.19
C ARG A 36 -27.25 9.04 4.89
N TRP A 37 -27.91 9.30 3.76
CA TRP A 37 -27.34 9.06 2.43
C TRP A 37 -26.18 10.02 2.10
N ASP A 38 -26.01 11.08 2.88
CA ASP A 38 -24.88 12.02 2.83
C ASP A 38 -23.57 11.42 3.35
N ILE A 39 -23.65 10.54 4.36
CA ILE A 39 -22.50 9.75 4.87
C ILE A 39 -22.04 8.74 3.82
N PHE A 40 -22.88 8.51 2.81
CA PHE A 40 -22.53 7.81 1.61
C PHE A 40 -22.21 8.83 0.50
N PRO A 41 -21.02 9.48 0.48
CA PRO A 41 -20.61 10.31 -0.64
C PRO A 41 -20.25 9.39 -1.81
N MET A 42 -21.21 8.60 -2.28
CA MET A 42 -20.99 7.69 -3.37
C MET A 42 -21.24 8.46 -4.64
N ALA A 43 -20.25 8.47 -5.50
CA ALA A 43 -20.51 8.40 -6.93
C ALA A 43 -21.34 7.14 -7.22
N GLY A 44 -22.65 7.14 -6.91
CA GLY A 44 -23.67 6.17 -7.30
C GLY A 44 -23.32 4.68 -7.28
N GLY A 45 -22.79 4.11 -6.19
CA GLY A 45 -22.46 2.68 -6.12
C GLY A 45 -21.01 2.33 -6.41
N LEU A 46 -20.20 3.29 -6.87
CA LEU A 46 -18.87 3.03 -7.42
C LEU A 46 -17.77 2.78 -6.38
N LEU A 47 -18.03 3.05 -5.09
CA LEU A 47 -17.09 2.75 -3.99
C LEU A 47 -16.83 1.25 -3.81
N LEU A 48 -17.72 0.39 -4.30
CA LEU A 48 -17.50 -1.06 -4.45
C LEU A 48 -16.21 -1.38 -5.23
N PHE A 49 -15.89 -0.51 -6.18
CA PHE A 49 -14.73 -0.64 -7.06
C PHE A 49 -13.57 0.25 -6.61
N CYS A 50 -13.65 0.81 -5.40
CA CYS A 50 -12.53 1.51 -4.80
C CYS A 50 -11.35 0.55 -4.66
N VAL A 51 -10.14 1.01 -4.97
CA VAL A 51 -8.97 0.16 -4.79
C VAL A 51 -8.53 0.18 -3.34
N ASP A 52 -8.87 -0.90 -2.64
CA ASP A 52 -8.34 -1.26 -1.33
C ASP A 52 -6.98 -1.97 -1.48
N ILE A 53 -6.38 -2.32 -0.34
CA ILE A 53 -5.04 -2.94 -0.33
C ILE A 53 -5.06 -4.34 -0.98
N LEU A 54 -6.19 -5.05 -0.95
CA LEU A 54 -6.33 -6.39 -1.53
C LEU A 54 -6.42 -6.32 -3.06
N ALA A 55 -7.22 -5.40 -3.59
CA ALA A 55 -7.29 -5.10 -5.01
C ALA A 55 -5.91 -4.65 -5.52
N PHE A 56 -5.23 -3.75 -4.80
CA PHE A 56 -3.85 -3.39 -5.10
C PHE A 56 -2.92 -4.61 -5.12
N ALA A 57 -2.98 -5.47 -4.10
CA ALA A 57 -2.15 -6.67 -4.05
C ALA A 57 -2.41 -7.58 -5.26
N GLY A 58 -3.67 -7.75 -5.67
CA GLY A 58 -4.05 -8.47 -6.88
C GLY A 58 -3.40 -7.88 -8.14
N LEU A 59 -3.53 -6.57 -8.35
CA LEU A 59 -2.90 -5.86 -9.48
C LEU A 59 -1.38 -5.97 -9.46
N ALA A 60 -0.75 -5.82 -8.29
CA ALA A 60 0.69 -5.98 -8.14
C ALA A 60 1.15 -7.40 -8.45
N PHE A 61 0.40 -8.44 -8.05
CA PHE A 61 0.71 -9.84 -8.41
C PHE A 61 0.60 -10.08 -9.92
N ILE A 62 -0.45 -9.56 -10.56
CA ILE A 62 -0.63 -9.65 -12.02
C ILE A 62 0.54 -8.98 -12.74
N LEU A 63 0.87 -7.74 -12.37
CA LEU A 63 1.99 -7.02 -12.96
C LEU A 63 3.32 -7.75 -12.73
N MET A 64 3.57 -8.26 -11.53
CA MET A 64 4.76 -9.08 -11.24
C MET A 64 4.81 -10.35 -12.08
N GLY A 65 3.67 -11.01 -12.33
CA GLY A 65 3.56 -12.16 -13.21
C GLY A 65 3.95 -11.82 -14.65
N ILE A 66 3.48 -10.67 -15.15
CA ILE A 66 3.84 -10.14 -16.47
C ILE A 66 5.34 -9.81 -16.54
N LEU A 67 5.86 -9.01 -15.62
CA LEU A 67 7.26 -8.57 -15.62
C LEU A 67 8.25 -9.75 -15.56
N ARG A 68 7.88 -10.85 -14.89
CA ARG A 68 8.69 -12.07 -14.85
C ARG A 68 8.82 -12.80 -16.18
N LYS A 69 7.88 -12.61 -17.12
CA LYS A 69 7.97 -13.19 -18.47
C LYS A 69 9.14 -12.60 -19.27
N PHE A 70 9.69 -11.48 -18.83
CA PHE A 70 10.79 -10.76 -19.49
C PHE A 70 12.15 -10.97 -18.82
N ASP A 71 12.26 -11.84 -17.81
CA ASP A 71 13.50 -12.13 -17.07
C ASP A 71 14.30 -10.88 -16.63
N LEU A 72 13.58 -9.87 -16.13
CA LEU A 72 14.16 -8.58 -15.79
C LEU A 72 15.06 -8.69 -14.55
N SER A 73 16.24 -8.06 -14.62
CA SER A 73 17.12 -7.91 -13.47
C SER A 73 16.52 -6.98 -12.40
N ASN A 74 16.99 -7.11 -11.15
CA ASN A 74 16.54 -6.25 -10.04
C ASN A 74 16.66 -4.75 -10.38
N LYS A 75 17.70 -4.35 -11.11
CA LYS A 75 17.89 -2.96 -11.54
C LYS A 75 16.71 -2.47 -12.39
N TRP A 76 16.26 -3.27 -13.36
CA TRP A 76 15.13 -2.93 -14.21
C TRP A 76 13.82 -2.90 -13.44
N LEU A 77 13.62 -3.81 -12.49
CA LEU A 77 12.44 -3.78 -11.61
C LEU A 77 12.37 -2.49 -10.79
N VAL A 78 13.50 -2.02 -10.24
CA VAL A 78 13.56 -0.73 -9.53
C VAL A 78 13.24 0.43 -10.47
N ILE A 79 13.85 0.47 -11.66
CA ILE A 79 13.60 1.53 -12.65
C ILE A 79 12.11 1.60 -12.98
N ILE A 80 11.48 0.46 -13.28
CA ILE A 80 10.04 0.40 -13.59
C ILE A 80 9.21 0.92 -12.42
N ALA A 81 9.48 0.47 -11.20
CA ALA A 81 8.74 0.92 -10.02
C ALA A 81 8.88 2.42 -9.77
N VAL A 82 10.08 2.98 -9.94
CA VAL A 82 10.32 4.42 -9.77
C VAL A 82 9.64 5.22 -10.88
N VAL A 83 9.73 4.78 -12.13
CA VAL A 83 9.05 5.43 -13.27
C VAL A 83 7.54 5.41 -13.08
N MET A 84 6.97 4.28 -12.66
CA MET A 84 5.55 4.18 -12.34
C MET A 84 5.17 5.15 -11.23
N SER A 85 5.93 5.18 -10.12
CA SER A 85 5.65 6.09 -9.00
C SER A 85 5.72 7.56 -9.41
N LEU A 86 6.71 7.93 -10.23
CA LEU A 86 6.81 9.28 -10.78
C LEU A 86 5.61 9.61 -11.66
N ALA A 87 5.24 8.72 -12.58
CA ALA A 87 4.07 8.89 -13.42
C ALA A 87 2.80 9.04 -12.57
N GLY A 88 2.60 8.20 -11.57
CA GLY A 88 1.48 8.31 -10.63
C GLY A 88 1.46 9.63 -9.87
N THR A 89 2.62 10.13 -9.43
CA THR A 89 2.74 11.44 -8.76
C THR A 89 2.28 12.60 -9.65
N PHE A 90 2.61 12.57 -10.95
CA PHE A 90 2.23 13.63 -11.88
C PHE A 90 0.81 13.47 -12.45
N LEU A 91 0.29 12.24 -12.51
CA LEU A 91 -1.01 11.95 -13.11
C LEU A 91 -2.15 11.83 -12.07
N ARG A 92 -1.85 11.80 -10.77
CA ARG A 92 -2.88 11.76 -9.71
C ARG A 92 -3.85 12.93 -9.82
N GLY A 93 -5.11 12.67 -9.51
CA GLY A 93 -6.18 13.67 -9.58
C GLY A 93 -6.61 14.04 -11.00
N THR A 94 -6.07 13.39 -12.05
CA THR A 94 -6.54 13.61 -13.43
C THR A 94 -8.02 13.31 -13.54
N ASP A 95 -8.78 14.25 -14.08
CA ASP A 95 -10.21 14.07 -14.39
C ASP A 95 -10.39 13.78 -15.87
N PHE A 96 -10.97 12.62 -16.18
CA PHE A 96 -11.29 12.18 -17.54
C PHE A 96 -12.68 12.64 -18.00
N GLY A 97 -13.41 13.42 -17.19
CA GLY A 97 -14.73 13.96 -17.51
C GLY A 97 -15.86 12.91 -17.50
N MET A 98 -15.54 11.63 -17.24
CA MET A 98 -16.50 10.53 -17.15
C MET A 98 -16.25 9.72 -15.88
N PRO A 99 -17.27 9.53 -15.00
CA PRO A 99 -17.11 8.79 -13.75
C PRO A 99 -16.54 7.38 -13.92
N ILE A 100 -16.92 6.67 -14.98
CA ILE A 100 -16.43 5.31 -15.25
C ILE A 100 -14.95 5.28 -15.63
N LEU A 101 -14.47 6.27 -16.38
CA LEU A 101 -13.05 6.38 -16.72
C LEU A 101 -12.26 6.77 -15.48
N ASN A 102 -12.77 7.71 -14.69
CA ASN A 102 -12.17 8.09 -13.42
C ASN A 102 -12.10 6.91 -12.45
N LEU A 103 -13.10 6.03 -12.42
CA LEU A 103 -13.04 4.81 -11.62
C LEU A 103 -11.96 3.83 -12.12
N PHE A 104 -11.95 3.56 -13.43
CA PHE A 104 -10.99 2.63 -14.02
C PHE A 104 -9.54 3.11 -13.80
N PHE A 105 -9.26 4.38 -14.12
CA PHE A 105 -7.92 4.93 -13.97
C PHE A 105 -7.53 5.17 -12.50
N ALA A 106 -8.48 5.23 -11.57
CA ALA A 106 -8.17 5.36 -10.14
C ALA A 106 -7.38 4.15 -9.62
N ASN A 107 -7.59 2.97 -10.23
CA ASN A 107 -6.83 1.77 -9.92
C ASN A 107 -5.32 1.89 -10.21
N PHE A 108 -4.96 2.74 -11.18
CA PHE A 108 -3.60 2.86 -11.66
C PHE A 108 -2.92 4.13 -11.14
N ILE A 109 -3.56 5.29 -11.32
CA ILE A 109 -2.96 6.60 -11.07
C ILE A 109 -3.69 7.41 -10.01
N GLY A 110 -4.82 6.91 -9.48
CA GLY A 110 -5.62 7.68 -8.55
C GLY A 110 -6.22 8.94 -9.20
N SER A 111 -7.01 8.77 -10.25
CA SER A 111 -7.77 9.86 -10.91
C SER A 111 -8.82 10.50 -10.00
N ALA A 112 -9.43 11.58 -10.50
CA ALA A 112 -10.42 12.38 -9.79
C ALA A 112 -11.59 11.54 -9.23
N GLY A 113 -12.18 12.02 -8.13
CA GLY A 113 -13.32 11.38 -7.46
C GLY A 113 -12.97 10.45 -6.30
N GLY A 114 -11.68 10.25 -6.00
CA GLY A 114 -11.26 9.59 -4.76
C GLY A 114 -11.54 8.07 -4.70
N PHE A 115 -11.67 7.42 -5.85
CA PHE A 115 -12.03 5.99 -5.94
C PHE A 115 -10.86 5.01 -5.72
N SER A 116 -9.83 5.40 -4.98
CA SER A 116 -8.67 4.54 -4.77
C SER A 116 -7.91 4.96 -3.52
N ALA A 117 -7.58 3.97 -2.69
CA ALA A 117 -6.68 4.12 -1.56
C ALA A 117 -5.24 3.74 -1.95
N PHE A 118 -5.06 2.80 -2.89
CA PHE A 118 -3.75 2.26 -3.24
C PHE A 118 -3.52 2.20 -4.76
N PRO A 119 -3.42 3.35 -5.46
CA PRO A 119 -3.18 3.37 -6.90
C PRO A 119 -1.88 2.65 -7.26
N LEU A 120 -1.97 1.71 -8.21
CA LEU A 120 -0.86 0.80 -8.54
C LEU A 120 0.45 1.54 -8.82
N PHE A 121 0.41 2.68 -9.51
CA PHE A 121 1.62 3.38 -9.95
C PHE A 121 2.45 3.89 -8.78
N ASN A 122 1.83 4.53 -7.78
CA ASN A 122 2.52 5.05 -6.60
C ASN A 122 2.92 3.94 -5.62
N TRP A 123 2.14 2.86 -5.54
CA TRP A 123 2.31 1.84 -4.52
C TRP A 123 3.12 0.61 -4.97
N PHE A 124 3.30 0.37 -6.27
CA PHE A 124 4.05 -0.80 -6.78
C PHE A 124 5.53 -0.81 -6.37
N ILE A 125 6.07 0.35 -5.96
CA ILE A 125 7.41 0.45 -5.41
C ILE A 125 7.59 -0.34 -4.11
N PHE A 126 6.54 -0.56 -3.32
CA PHE A 126 6.61 -1.35 -2.09
C PHE A 126 6.78 -2.86 -2.35
N PRO A 127 5.99 -3.52 -3.23
CA PRO A 127 6.25 -4.89 -3.64
C PRO A 127 7.66 -5.13 -4.19
N ILE A 128 8.17 -4.23 -5.04
CA ILE A 128 9.54 -4.32 -5.58
C ILE A 128 10.57 -4.10 -4.47
N GLY A 129 10.36 -3.09 -3.63
CA GLY A 129 11.20 -2.81 -2.47
C GLY A 129 11.29 -4.01 -1.53
N GLY A 130 10.16 -4.62 -1.18
CA GLY A 130 10.08 -5.81 -0.34
C GLY A 130 10.75 -7.04 -0.98
N LEU A 131 10.56 -7.26 -2.29
CA LEU A 131 11.24 -8.34 -3.02
C LEU A 131 12.76 -8.22 -2.92
N ILE A 132 13.28 -7.04 -3.21
CA ILE A 132 14.73 -6.78 -3.22
C ILE A 132 15.27 -6.80 -1.79
N TRP A 133 14.59 -6.12 -0.87
CA TRP A 133 14.92 -6.12 0.55
C TRP A 133 15.01 -7.55 1.09
N GLY A 134 14.05 -8.41 0.77
CA GLY A 134 14.06 -9.82 1.19
C GLY A 134 15.24 -10.62 0.65
N GLN A 135 15.64 -10.38 -0.61
CA GLN A 135 16.82 -11.03 -1.20
C GLN A 135 18.12 -10.65 -0.49
N TYR A 136 18.28 -9.37 -0.14
CA TYR A 136 19.44 -8.91 0.63
C TYR A 136 19.38 -9.38 2.07
N PHE A 137 18.21 -9.28 2.71
CA PHE A 137 18.01 -9.69 4.09
C PHE A 137 18.39 -11.15 4.26
N ILE A 138 17.84 -12.09 3.48
CA ILE A 138 18.14 -13.54 3.62
C ILE A 138 19.64 -13.85 3.51
N ARG A 139 20.39 -13.08 2.71
CA ARG A 139 21.84 -13.27 2.48
C ARG A 139 22.72 -12.51 3.48
N ALA A 140 22.17 -11.63 4.30
CA ALA A 140 22.93 -10.90 5.29
C ALA A 140 23.48 -11.85 6.35
N LYS A 141 24.82 -11.92 6.45
CA LYS A 141 25.54 -12.75 7.45
C LYS A 141 25.35 -12.22 8.86
N ASP A 142 25.40 -10.90 9.01
CA ASP A 142 25.19 -10.19 10.28
C ASP A 142 23.95 -9.30 10.18
N LYS A 143 22.89 -9.69 10.89
CA LYS A 143 21.61 -8.95 10.94
C LYS A 143 21.71 -7.69 11.79
N ARG A 144 22.56 -7.68 12.82
CA ARG A 144 22.82 -6.49 13.63
C ARG A 144 23.50 -5.41 12.78
N GLN A 145 24.46 -5.82 11.93
CA GLN A 145 25.06 -4.90 10.97
C GLN A 145 24.04 -4.41 9.94
N PHE A 146 23.16 -5.30 9.44
CA PHE A 146 22.10 -4.94 8.49
C PHE A 146 21.16 -3.85 9.04
N PHE A 147 20.87 -3.86 10.35
CA PHE A 147 20.01 -2.87 11.01
C PHE A 147 20.76 -1.80 11.80
N ARG A 148 22.09 -1.67 11.67
CA ARG A 148 22.91 -0.79 12.51
C ARG A 148 22.41 0.66 12.57
N PHE A 149 21.82 1.15 11.48
CA PHE A 149 21.35 2.53 11.34
C PHE A 149 19.83 2.68 11.49
N TRP A 150 19.13 1.69 12.05
CA TRP A 150 17.68 1.75 12.23
C TRP A 150 17.17 3.03 12.91
N PRO A 151 17.83 3.61 13.95
CA PRO A 151 17.32 4.83 14.57
C PRO A 151 17.42 6.02 13.62
N LEU A 152 18.51 6.12 12.85
CA LEU A 152 18.72 7.19 11.89
C LEU A 152 17.66 7.14 10.79
N TYR A 153 17.32 5.96 10.28
CA TYR A 153 16.27 5.82 9.26
C TYR A 153 14.90 6.26 9.79
N ILE A 154 14.57 5.93 11.04
CA ILE A 154 13.33 6.42 11.68
C ILE A 154 13.37 7.95 11.79
N ILE A 155 14.44 8.53 12.35
CA ILE A 155 14.55 9.99 12.54
C ILE A 155 14.44 10.73 11.20
N VAL A 156 15.19 10.30 10.19
CA VAL A 156 15.19 10.92 8.86
C VAL A 156 13.80 10.87 8.23
N ALA A 157 13.09 9.73 8.34
CA ALA A 157 11.74 9.62 7.83
C ALA A 157 10.73 10.46 8.62
N PHE A 158 10.83 10.53 9.95
CA PHE A 158 9.97 11.37 10.78
C PHE A 158 10.15 12.86 10.47
N VAL A 159 11.40 13.32 10.32
CA VAL A 159 11.69 14.70 9.91
C VAL A 159 11.02 14.99 8.57
N TYR A 160 11.14 14.08 7.60
CA TYR A 160 10.45 14.22 6.33
C TYR A 160 8.92 14.26 6.49
N PHE A 161 8.32 13.34 7.25
CA PHE A 161 6.87 13.32 7.41
C PHE A 161 6.33 14.60 8.04
N ILE A 162 7.02 15.15 9.04
CA ILE A 162 6.69 16.45 9.64
C ILE A 162 6.78 17.55 8.58
N VAL A 163 7.90 17.65 7.85
CA VAL A 163 8.09 18.66 6.79
C VAL A 163 7.03 18.52 5.69
N SER A 164 6.73 17.31 5.24
CA SER A 164 5.73 17.06 4.20
C SER A 164 4.34 17.52 4.63
N SER A 165 3.94 17.19 5.87
CA SER A 165 2.63 17.53 6.40
C SER A 165 2.45 19.04 6.61
N GLN A 166 3.46 19.70 7.18
CA GLN A 166 3.36 21.11 7.59
C GLN A 166 3.70 22.11 6.48
N ILE A 167 4.55 21.73 5.52
CA ILE A 167 5.09 22.66 4.51
C ILE A 167 4.59 22.30 3.11
N LEU A 168 4.59 21.02 2.76
CA LEU A 168 4.26 20.56 1.41
C LEU A 168 2.78 20.21 1.23
N GLY A 169 1.98 20.24 2.30
CA GLY A 169 0.55 19.90 2.27
C GLY A 169 0.30 18.48 1.75
N SER A 170 1.20 17.54 2.05
CA SER A 170 1.14 16.15 1.59
C SER A 170 1.75 15.21 2.62
N GLY A 171 1.62 13.90 2.42
CA GLY A 171 2.35 12.92 3.21
C GLY A 171 1.57 12.32 4.39
N VAL A 172 2.25 11.40 5.08
CA VAL A 172 1.66 10.40 5.99
C VAL A 172 1.02 10.99 7.25
N PHE A 173 1.47 12.17 7.69
CA PHE A 173 0.95 12.86 8.89
C PHE A 173 0.05 14.05 8.55
N SER A 174 -0.49 14.11 7.34
CA SER A 174 -1.48 15.12 7.02
C SER A 174 -2.82 14.84 7.72
N ASP A 175 -3.54 15.90 8.06
CA ASP A 175 -4.90 15.81 8.63
C ASP A 175 -5.90 15.21 7.64
N ASP A 176 -5.62 15.29 6.33
CA ASP A 176 -6.38 14.60 5.29
C ASP A 176 -5.76 13.22 5.00
N VAL A 177 -6.45 12.17 5.47
CA VAL A 177 -6.06 10.77 5.24
C VAL A 177 -5.98 10.40 3.76
N HIS A 178 -6.66 11.12 2.86
CA HIS A 178 -6.50 10.91 1.42
C HIS A 178 -5.08 11.23 0.96
N LEU A 179 -4.38 12.16 1.59
CA LEU A 179 -3.00 12.49 1.21
C LEU A 179 -2.00 11.37 1.53
N TYR A 180 -2.33 10.47 2.46
CA TYR A 180 -1.59 9.22 2.67
C TYR A 180 -1.79 8.24 1.50
N TYR A 181 -3.03 8.08 1.03
CA TYR A 181 -3.38 7.16 -0.04
C TYR A 181 -2.87 7.61 -1.42
N PHE A 182 -2.86 8.92 -1.66
CA PHE A 182 -2.36 9.55 -2.88
C PHE A 182 -0.92 10.04 -2.71
N MET A 183 -0.08 9.26 -2.03
CA MET A 183 1.30 9.62 -1.72
C MET A 183 2.15 9.90 -2.98
N THR A 184 3.05 10.87 -2.88
CA THR A 184 4.03 11.15 -3.94
C THR A 184 5.15 10.09 -3.95
N THR A 185 5.96 10.09 -4.99
CA THR A 185 7.19 9.27 -5.03
C THR A 185 8.10 9.55 -3.85
N LEU A 186 8.20 10.81 -3.42
CA LEU A 186 9.04 11.18 -2.29
C LEU A 186 8.49 10.59 -0.98
N ASP A 187 7.17 10.69 -0.79
CA ASP A 187 6.49 10.06 0.34
C ASP A 187 6.73 8.55 0.37
N ALA A 188 6.59 7.87 -0.77
CA ALA A 188 6.82 6.44 -0.88
C ALA A 188 8.27 6.04 -0.53
N LEU A 189 9.25 6.83 -0.99
CA LEU A 189 10.66 6.62 -0.65
C LEU A 189 10.90 6.72 0.85
N PHE A 190 10.39 7.76 1.51
CA PHE A 190 10.53 7.91 2.96
C PHE A 190 9.72 6.88 3.75
N CYS A 191 8.60 6.39 3.21
CA CYS A 191 7.89 5.23 3.77
C CYS A 191 8.76 3.96 3.71
N ILE A 192 9.52 3.73 2.63
CA ILE A 192 10.45 2.59 2.55
C ILE A 192 11.59 2.74 3.57
N VAL A 193 12.16 3.95 3.69
CA VAL A 193 13.20 4.25 4.70
C VAL A 193 12.66 4.00 6.11
N TYR A 194 11.48 4.55 6.41
CA TYR A 194 10.78 4.33 7.68
C TYR A 194 10.52 2.85 7.94
N THR A 195 10.04 2.11 6.95
CA THR A 195 9.76 0.67 7.06
C THR A 195 11.03 -0.11 7.41
N HIS A 196 12.15 0.17 6.73
CA HIS A 196 13.42 -0.47 7.08
C HIS A 196 13.85 -0.13 8.51
N GLY A 197 13.73 1.14 8.92
CA GLY A 197 14.00 1.58 10.30
C GLY A 197 13.13 0.87 11.34
N ASN A 198 11.83 0.72 11.06
CA ASN A 198 10.90 0.04 11.95
C ASN A 198 11.18 -1.45 12.07
N ILE A 199 11.48 -2.13 10.96
CA ILE A 199 11.90 -3.53 11.03
C ILE A 199 13.17 -3.67 11.88
N GLY A 200 14.11 -2.72 11.78
CA GLY A 200 15.30 -2.68 12.62
C GLY A 200 14.99 -2.43 14.10
N LEU A 201 14.04 -1.54 14.42
CA LEU A 201 13.53 -1.36 15.79
C LEU A 201 12.89 -2.65 16.31
N CYS A 202 12.01 -3.30 15.53
CA CYS A 202 11.40 -4.57 15.90
C CYS A 202 12.45 -5.66 16.12
N TYR A 203 13.48 -5.73 15.27
CA TYR A 203 14.60 -6.64 15.42
C TYR A 203 15.35 -6.38 16.73
N TYR A 204 15.65 -5.11 17.04
CA TYR A 204 16.31 -4.71 18.28
C TYR A 204 15.47 -5.06 19.52
N LEU A 205 14.18 -4.71 19.52
CA LEU A 205 13.28 -5.00 20.63
C LEU A 205 13.09 -6.51 20.83
N ALA A 206 13.04 -7.29 19.76
CA ALA A 206 12.90 -8.74 19.83
C ALA A 206 14.04 -9.42 20.61
N GLU A 207 15.24 -8.82 20.67
CA GLU A 207 16.34 -9.34 21.50
C GLU A 207 16.06 -9.24 23.02
N TYR A 208 15.09 -8.43 23.44
CA TYR A 208 14.73 -8.19 24.85
C TYR A 208 13.35 -8.74 25.25
N LEU A 209 12.57 -9.27 24.29
CA LEU A 209 11.23 -9.77 24.55
C LEU A 209 11.25 -11.25 24.93
N PRO A 210 10.38 -11.69 25.87
CA PRO A 210 10.22 -13.11 26.18
C PRO A 210 9.57 -13.88 25.01
N ASP A 211 9.91 -15.17 24.89
CA ASP A 211 9.41 -16.07 23.83
C ASP A 211 7.89 -16.09 23.71
N THR A 212 7.17 -15.96 24.83
CA THR A 212 5.70 -15.90 24.85
C THR A 212 5.17 -14.74 24.02
N ILE A 213 5.78 -13.55 24.13
CA ILE A 213 5.38 -12.37 23.38
C ILE A 213 5.77 -12.54 21.90
N LEU A 214 6.96 -13.07 21.61
CA LEU A 214 7.38 -13.36 20.24
C LEU A 214 6.43 -14.35 19.53
N LYS A 215 5.94 -15.35 20.27
CA LYS A 215 4.97 -16.33 19.75
C LYS A 215 3.61 -15.69 19.44
N VAL A 216 3.15 -14.73 20.25
CA VAL A 216 1.94 -13.95 19.94
C VAL A 216 2.12 -13.19 18.64
N PHE A 217 3.20 -12.43 18.48
CA PHE A 217 3.49 -11.70 17.24
C PHE A 217 3.61 -12.61 16.02
N SER A 218 4.28 -13.76 16.17
CA SER A 218 4.38 -14.76 15.10
C SER A 218 3.01 -15.32 14.70
N THR A 219 2.15 -15.58 15.68
CA THR A 219 0.77 -16.06 15.44
C THR A 219 -0.05 -15.02 14.69
N LEU A 220 -0.01 -13.76 15.13
CA LEU A 220 -0.71 -12.65 14.46
C LEU A 220 -0.21 -12.47 13.02
N SER A 221 1.11 -12.46 12.82
CA SER A 221 1.72 -12.33 11.50
C SER A 221 1.31 -13.46 10.54
N SER A 222 1.27 -14.71 11.03
CA SER A 222 0.87 -15.86 10.21
C SER A 222 -0.62 -15.85 9.78
N ASN A 223 -1.46 -15.08 10.48
CA ASN A 223 -2.90 -14.98 10.23
C ASN A 223 -3.33 -13.61 9.66
N ILE A 224 -2.39 -12.80 9.18
CA ILE A 224 -2.65 -11.40 8.81
C ILE A 224 -3.77 -11.23 7.77
N ASN A 225 -3.87 -12.14 6.78
CA ASN A 225 -4.93 -12.09 5.78
C ASN A 225 -6.31 -12.36 6.40
N SER A 226 -6.40 -13.31 7.33
CA SER A 226 -7.65 -13.64 8.02
C SER A 226 -8.08 -12.52 8.94
N ILE A 227 -7.12 -11.88 9.61
CA ILE A 227 -7.36 -10.70 10.46
C ILE A 227 -7.89 -9.56 9.60
N TYR A 228 -7.23 -9.24 8.48
CA TYR A 228 -7.65 -8.16 7.59
C TYR A 228 -9.07 -8.36 7.04
N ILE A 229 -9.42 -9.59 6.64
CA ILE A 229 -10.76 -9.90 6.11
C ILE A 229 -11.86 -9.80 7.20
N ALA A 230 -11.49 -9.96 8.48
CA ALA A 230 -12.43 -9.98 9.59
C ALA A 230 -12.60 -8.62 10.30
N GLN A 231 -11.75 -7.63 9.97
CA GLN A 231 -11.84 -6.25 10.47
C GLN A 231 -13.00 -5.50 9.82
#